data_AF-A0A2G9Y9G7-F1
#
_entry.id   AF-A0A2G9Y9G7-F1
#
_cell.length_a   1.000
_cell.length_b   1.000
_cell.length_c   1.000
_cell.angle_alpha   90.00
_cell.angle_beta   90.00
_cell.angle_gamma   90.00
#
_symmetry.space_group_name_H-M   'P 1'
#
loop_
_entity.id
_entity.type
_entity.pdbx_description
1 polymer ?
#
loop_
_entity_poly.entity_id
_entity_poly.type
_entity_poly.pdbx_seq_one_letter_code
_entity_poly.pdbx_strand_id
1 'polypeptide(L)'
;MFRTARIKLTAWYLLIIMLISLSFSVVVYRVLTLEFNRFSRAQHFRIQFRLRENEYVPPGVRQQLSPPSALEIELVEETKKRLIIFLIFINGGILIISGGIGYFLAGKTLNPIAEMVDEQNRFISDASHELKTPLTSIKIAMEVGLRDKNLEIDSAKRLLRKASVKSTNSSLYPKAYFRLPNIKNQIL
;
A
#
# COMPACT_ATOMS: atom_id res chain seq x y z
N MET A 1 -15.12 -7.82 -6.73
CA MET A 1 -14.72 -6.80 -5.74
C MET A 1 -13.21 -6.78 -5.47
N PHE A 2 -12.58 -7.91 -5.15
CA PHE A 2 -11.16 -7.96 -4.75
C PHE A 2 -10.13 -7.63 -5.84
N ARG A 3 -10.40 -7.93 -7.12
CA ARG A 3 -9.53 -7.49 -8.24
C ARG A 3 -9.44 -5.97 -8.33
N THR A 4 -10.56 -5.28 -8.20
CA THR A 4 -10.62 -3.81 -8.20
C THR A 4 -9.93 -3.23 -6.97
N ALA A 5 -10.07 -3.87 -5.81
CA ALA A 5 -9.37 -3.47 -4.59
C ALA A 5 -7.84 -3.60 -4.74
N ARG A 6 -7.36 -4.69 -5.34
CA ARG A 6 -5.93 -4.88 -5.67
C ARG A 6 -5.41 -3.74 -6.55
N ILE A 7 -6.10 -3.45 -7.67
CA ILE A 7 -5.70 -2.39 -8.61
C ILE A 7 -5.72 -1.01 -7.94
N LYS A 8 -6.74 -0.71 -7.13
CA LYS A 8 -6.85 0.57 -6.40
C LYS A 8 -5.70 0.74 -5.41
N LEU A 9 -5.38 -0.30 -4.63
CA LEU A 9 -4.30 -0.26 -3.66
C LEU A 9 -2.96 -0.03 -4.34
N THR A 10 -2.68 -0.79 -5.40
CA THR A 10 -1.43 -0.68 -6.16
C THR A 10 -1.30 0.68 -6.81
N ALA A 11 -2.40 1.23 -7.35
CA ALA A 11 -2.40 2.55 -7.96
C ALA A 11 -2.10 3.65 -6.94
N TRP A 12 -2.70 3.59 -5.74
CA TRP A 12 -2.43 4.57 -4.69
C TRP A 12 -0.98 4.51 -4.20
N TYR A 13 -0.44 3.32 -3.92
CA TYR A 13 0.95 3.19 -3.51
C TYR A 13 1.91 3.63 -4.61
N LEU A 14 1.65 3.26 -5.86
CA LEU A 14 2.46 3.68 -7.00
C LEU A 14 2.43 5.20 -7.17
N LEU A 15 1.27 5.85 -7.01
CA LEU A 15 1.15 7.30 -7.07
C LEU A 15 1.99 7.98 -5.99
N ILE A 16 1.91 7.51 -4.74
CA ILE A 16 2.70 8.06 -3.64
C ILE A 16 4.20 7.90 -3.91
N ILE A 17 4.64 6.70 -4.32
CA ILE A 17 6.04 6.42 -4.65
C ILE A 17 6.51 7.31 -5.80
N MET A 18 5.71 7.47 -6.86
CA MET A 18 6.04 8.35 -7.98
C MET A 18 6.15 9.80 -7.54
N LEU A 19 5.24 10.29 -6.70
CA LEU A 19 5.26 11.67 -6.21
C LEU A 19 6.51 11.94 -5.38
N ILE A 20 6.87 11.03 -4.49
CA ILE A 20 8.11 11.11 -3.70
C ILE A 20 9.33 11.06 -4.62
N SER A 21 9.37 10.10 -5.55
CA SER A 21 10.47 9.93 -6.50
C SER A 21 10.67 11.16 -7.40
N LEU A 22 9.59 11.72 -7.94
CA LEU A 22 9.62 12.93 -8.76
C LEU A 22 10.07 14.14 -7.95
N SER A 23 9.56 14.32 -6.74
CA SER A 23 9.99 15.39 -5.84
C SER A 23 11.49 15.28 -5.54
N PHE A 24 11.96 14.09 -5.17
CA PHE A 24 13.37 13.82 -4.92
C PHE A 24 14.23 14.07 -6.16
N SER A 25 13.76 13.63 -7.33
CA SER A 25 14.41 13.85 -8.62
C SER A 25 14.61 15.34 -8.92
N VAL A 26 13.60 16.18 -8.65
CA VAL A 26 13.69 17.64 -8.80
C VAL A 26 14.73 18.22 -7.84
N VAL A 27 14.76 17.78 -6.59
CA VAL A 27 15.75 18.24 -5.61
C VAL A 27 17.18 17.85 -6.06
N VAL A 28 17.38 16.60 -6.45
CA VAL A 28 18.68 16.10 -6.95
C VAL A 28 19.14 16.91 -8.17
N TYR A 29 18.24 17.12 -9.14
CA TYR A 29 18.56 17.94 -10.32
C TYR A 29 18.98 19.36 -9.94
N ARG A 30 18.26 20.01 -9.02
CA ARG A 30 18.59 21.36 -8.54
C ARG A 30 19.94 21.39 -7.83
N VAL A 31 20.18 20.48 -6.88
CA VAL A 31 21.44 20.42 -6.13
C VAL A 31 22.61 20.19 -7.07
N LEU A 32 22.53 19.16 -7.94
CA LEU A 32 23.60 18.85 -8.89
C LEU A 32 23.85 20.00 -9.86
N THR A 33 22.81 20.66 -10.36
CA THR A 33 22.98 21.79 -11.29
C THR A 33 23.64 23.00 -10.61
N LEU A 34 23.26 23.29 -9.36
CA LEU A 34 23.87 24.37 -8.57
C LEU A 34 25.34 24.09 -8.26
N GLU A 35 25.66 22.85 -7.87
CA GLU A 35 27.04 22.44 -7.59
C GLU A 35 27.89 22.46 -8.85
N PHE A 36 27.40 21.94 -9.98
CA PHE A 36 28.16 21.90 -11.23
C PHE A 36 28.53 23.30 -11.71
N ASN A 37 27.59 24.25 -11.62
CA ASN A 37 27.83 25.64 -11.99
C ASN A 37 28.82 26.33 -11.02
N ARG A 38 28.86 25.91 -9.75
CA ARG A 38 29.85 26.39 -8.77
C ARG A 38 31.24 25.78 -9.02
N PHE A 39 31.31 24.49 -9.34
CA PHE A 39 32.55 23.75 -9.53
C PHE A 39 33.26 24.11 -10.83
N SER A 40 32.51 24.25 -11.94
CA SER A 40 33.06 24.74 -13.20
C SER A 40 33.76 26.08 -12.98
N ARG A 41 33.10 27.06 -12.36
CA ARG A 41 33.71 28.37 -12.05
C ARG A 41 34.96 28.30 -11.16
N ALA A 42 35.05 27.34 -10.25
CA ALA A 42 36.18 27.20 -9.33
C ALA A 42 37.41 26.51 -9.95
N GLN A 43 37.23 25.59 -10.91
CA GLN A 43 38.34 24.85 -11.51
C GLN A 43 39.20 25.69 -12.47
N HIS A 44 38.65 26.74 -13.08
CA HIS A 44 39.36 27.57 -14.07
C HIS A 44 40.50 28.42 -13.48
N PHE A 45 40.47 28.75 -12.19
CA PHE A 45 41.59 29.48 -11.57
C PHE A 45 42.86 28.63 -11.41
N ARG A 46 42.79 27.30 -11.52
CA ARG A 46 43.95 26.42 -11.24
C ARG A 46 44.72 26.00 -12.49
N ILE A 47 44.09 25.95 -13.66
CA ILE A 47 44.71 25.42 -14.89
C ILE A 47 45.61 26.48 -15.56
N GLN A 48 45.29 27.77 -15.45
CA GLN A 48 46.16 28.82 -16.02
C GLN A 48 47.42 29.08 -15.20
N PHE A 49 47.43 28.83 -13.88
CA PHE A 49 48.61 29.07 -13.05
C PHE A 49 49.75 28.07 -13.26
N ARG A 50 49.50 26.88 -13.82
CA ARG A 50 50.57 25.89 -14.09
C ARG A 50 51.28 26.05 -15.43
N LEU A 51 50.71 26.79 -16.39
CA LEU A 51 51.42 27.14 -17.63
C LEU A 51 52.23 28.45 -17.50
N ARG A 52 52.13 29.10 -16.33
CA ARG A 52 52.72 30.41 -16.00
C ARG A 52 53.88 30.27 -15.01
N GLU A 53 54.64 29.17 -15.05
CA GLU A 53 55.85 29.04 -14.23
C GLU A 53 57.10 29.53 -14.99
N ASN A 54 57.00 29.80 -16.30
CA ASN A 54 58.17 30.12 -17.13
C ASN A 54 58.13 31.46 -17.89
N GLU A 55 57.17 32.36 -17.62
CA GLU A 55 57.12 33.65 -18.32
C GLU A 55 56.75 34.81 -17.38
N TYR A 56 57.61 35.81 -17.36
CA TYR A 56 57.53 37.05 -16.60
C TYR A 56 56.21 37.77 -16.91
N VAL A 57 55.32 37.95 -15.93
CA VAL A 57 54.04 38.66 -16.16
C VAL A 57 54.12 40.07 -15.58
N PRO A 58 54.03 41.12 -16.41
CA PRO A 58 54.21 42.49 -15.96
C PRO A 58 53.10 42.94 -14.98
N PRO A 59 53.43 43.81 -14.02
CA PRO A 59 52.47 44.33 -13.05
C PRO A 59 51.54 45.32 -13.77
N GLY A 60 50.27 44.93 -13.94
CA GLY A 60 49.28 45.67 -14.73
C GLY A 60 48.19 44.80 -15.35
N VAL A 61 48.39 43.47 -15.37
CA VAL A 61 47.36 42.49 -15.75
C VAL A 61 46.31 42.43 -14.66
N ARG A 62 45.36 43.39 -14.70
CA ARG A 62 44.10 43.28 -13.99
C ARG A 62 43.53 41.91 -14.33
N GLN A 63 43.24 41.17 -13.28
CA GLN A 63 42.65 39.83 -13.27
C GLN A 63 41.47 39.76 -14.25
N GLN A 64 41.76 39.49 -15.52
CA GLN A 64 40.75 39.33 -16.54
C GLN A 64 40.17 37.95 -16.26
N LEU A 65 39.03 37.94 -15.55
CA LEU A 65 38.17 36.76 -15.54
C LEU A 65 37.83 36.50 -17.00
N SER A 66 38.59 35.63 -17.66
CA SER A 66 38.22 35.16 -18.99
C SER A 66 36.80 34.60 -18.86
N PRO A 67 35.84 35.09 -19.66
CA PRO A 67 34.50 34.51 -19.67
C PRO A 67 34.62 33.01 -20.01
N PRO A 68 33.67 32.18 -19.54
CA PRO A 68 33.64 30.76 -19.87
C PRO A 68 33.80 30.58 -21.39
N SER A 69 34.70 29.70 -21.80
CA SER A 69 34.87 29.42 -23.23
C SER A 69 33.60 28.78 -23.79
N ALA A 70 33.28 29.01 -25.06
CA ALA A 70 32.06 28.46 -25.68
C ALA A 70 31.95 26.93 -25.52
N LEU A 71 33.11 26.24 -25.54
CA LEU A 71 33.24 24.79 -25.32
C LEU A 71 32.84 24.35 -23.90
N GLU A 72 33.08 25.18 -22.88
CA GLU A 72 32.70 24.87 -21.48
C GLU A 72 31.20 24.99 -21.27
N ILE A 73 30.59 26.02 -21.86
CA ILE A 73 29.13 26.20 -21.82
C ILE A 73 28.46 24.99 -22.48
N GLU A 74 29.01 24.52 -23.61
CA GLU A 74 28.54 23.33 -24.31
C GLU A 74 28.65 22.05 -23.45
N LEU A 75 29.79 21.83 -22.80
CA LEU A 75 30.01 20.66 -21.93
C LEU A 75 29.08 20.64 -20.71
N VAL A 76 28.82 21.80 -20.10
CA VAL A 76 27.87 21.91 -18.98
C VAL A 76 26.45 21.56 -19.43
N GLU A 77 26.03 22.05 -20.58
CA GLU A 77 24.72 21.73 -21.16
C GLU A 77 24.60 20.25 -21.56
N GLU A 78 25.68 19.66 -22.09
CA GLU A 78 25.72 18.22 -22.37
C GLU A 78 25.56 17.38 -21.09
N THR A 79 26.24 17.79 -20.01
CA THR A 79 26.14 17.11 -18.71
C THR A 79 24.72 17.21 -18.14
N LYS A 80 24.09 18.39 -18.19
CA LYS A 80 22.70 18.56 -17.75
C LYS A 80 21.74 17.66 -18.53
N LYS A 81 21.90 17.57 -19.86
CA LYS A 81 21.09 16.66 -20.70
C LYS A 81 21.26 15.20 -20.28
N ARG A 82 22.49 14.76 -20.04
CA ARG A 82 22.79 13.40 -19.55
C ARG A 82 22.15 13.13 -18.20
N LEU A 83 22.18 14.10 -17.27
CA LEU A 83 21.50 13.99 -15.98
C LEU A 83 19.99 13.82 -16.14
N ILE A 84 19.34 14.62 -16.99
CA ILE A 84 17.89 14.51 -17.26
C ILE A 84 17.55 13.11 -17.78
N ILE A 85 18.31 12.60 -18.75
CA ILE A 85 18.11 11.26 -19.31
C ILE A 85 18.25 10.19 -18.22
N PHE A 86 19.27 10.28 -17.36
CA PHE A 86 19.48 9.35 -16.25
C PHE A 86 18.32 9.39 -15.23
N LEU A 87 17.84 10.59 -14.88
CA LEU A 87 16.68 10.77 -13.99
C LEU A 87 15.42 10.14 -14.58
N ILE A 88 15.19 10.26 -15.90
CA ILE A 88 14.06 9.61 -16.59
C ILE A 88 14.19 8.09 -16.50
N PHE A 89 15.36 7.52 -16.76
CA PHE A 89 15.58 6.07 -16.67
C PHE A 89 15.39 5.55 -15.25
N ILE A 90 15.89 6.26 -14.23
CA ILE A 90 15.69 5.88 -12.82
C ILE A 90 14.21 5.91 -12.46
N ASN A 91 13.50 7.01 -12.77
CA ASN A 91 12.06 7.11 -12.44
C ASN A 91 11.24 6.04 -13.20
N GLY A 92 11.58 5.77 -14.46
CA GLY A 92 10.97 4.68 -15.22
C GLY A 92 11.25 3.30 -14.62
N GLY A 93 12.48 3.05 -14.17
CA GLY A 93 12.83 1.82 -13.46
C GLY A 93 12.06 1.66 -12.15
N ILE A 94 11.98 2.72 -11.34
CA ILE A 94 11.19 2.74 -10.11
C ILE A 94 9.71 2.45 -10.43
N LEU A 95 9.15 3.01 -11.49
CA LEU A 95 7.76 2.79 -11.90
C LEU A 95 7.48 1.34 -12.22
N ILE A 96 8.33 0.72 -13.05
CA ILE A 96 8.17 -0.69 -13.45
C ILE A 96 8.34 -1.62 -12.25
N ILE A 97 9.41 -1.42 -11.47
CA ILE A 97 9.73 -2.28 -10.32
C ILE A 97 8.67 -2.14 -9.23
N SER A 98 8.32 -0.91 -8.83
CA SER A 98 7.31 -0.67 -7.79
C SER A 98 5.92 -1.14 -8.23
N GLY A 99 5.54 -0.96 -9.49
CA GLY A 99 4.29 -1.47 -10.03
C GLY A 99 4.22 -3.00 -10.01
N GLY A 100 5.30 -3.67 -10.42
CA GLY A 100 5.39 -5.13 -10.39
C GLY A 100 5.33 -5.70 -8.97
N ILE A 101 6.19 -5.21 -8.07
CA ILE A 101 6.24 -5.66 -6.67
C ILE A 101 4.93 -5.33 -5.96
N GLY A 102 4.41 -4.12 -6.12
CA GLY A 102 3.17 -3.68 -5.51
C GLY A 102 1.99 -4.56 -5.92
N TYR A 103 1.87 -4.88 -7.22
CA TYR A 103 0.81 -5.76 -7.72
C TYR A 103 0.91 -7.18 -7.17
N PHE A 104 2.12 -7.72 -7.09
CA PHE A 104 2.35 -9.04 -6.53
C PHE A 104 2.02 -9.11 -5.03
N LEU A 105 2.51 -8.16 -4.23
CA LEU A 105 2.27 -8.09 -2.78
C LEU A 105 0.80 -7.87 -2.45
N ALA A 106 0.15 -6.94 -3.15
CA ALA A 106 -1.29 -6.70 -2.98
C ALA A 106 -2.08 -7.98 -3.26
N GLY A 107 -1.62 -8.83 -4.17
CA GLY A 107 -2.25 -10.11 -4.41
C GLY A 107 -2.08 -11.15 -3.32
N LYS A 108 -0.85 -11.31 -2.83
CA LYS A 108 -0.54 -12.25 -1.73
C LYS A 108 -1.27 -11.88 -0.44
N THR A 109 -1.45 -10.58 -0.18
CA THR A 109 -2.09 -10.07 1.04
C THR A 109 -3.61 -10.05 0.98
N LEU A 110 -4.22 -9.71 -0.17
CA LEU A 110 -5.70 -9.69 -0.28
C LEU A 110 -6.34 -11.07 -0.33
N ASN A 111 -5.64 -12.08 -0.84
CA ASN A 111 -6.22 -13.42 -1.00
C ASN A 111 -6.70 -14.05 0.33
N PRO A 112 -5.89 -14.11 1.40
CA PRO A 112 -6.35 -14.64 2.68
C PRO A 112 -7.46 -13.79 3.31
N ILE A 113 -7.43 -12.45 3.11
CA ILE A 113 -8.49 -11.57 3.61
C ILE A 113 -9.83 -11.89 2.93
N ALA A 114 -9.82 -12.13 1.61
CA ALA A 114 -11.01 -12.50 0.87
C ALA A 114 -11.59 -13.83 1.38
N GLU A 115 -10.74 -14.84 1.57
CA GLU A 115 -11.15 -16.14 2.10
C GLU A 115 -11.76 -16.03 3.50
N MET A 116 -11.14 -15.25 4.40
CA MET A 116 -11.66 -15.01 5.75
C MET A 116 -13.01 -14.29 5.75
N VAL A 117 -13.20 -13.30 4.87
CA VAL A 117 -14.48 -12.57 4.76
C VAL A 117 -15.58 -13.49 4.23
N ASP A 118 -15.27 -14.34 3.25
CA ASP A 118 -16.23 -15.32 2.72
C ASP A 118 -16.61 -16.38 3.77
N GLU A 119 -15.64 -16.84 4.57
CA GLU A 119 -15.88 -17.76 5.68
C GLU A 119 -16.73 -17.10 6.79
N GLN A 120 -16.43 -15.85 7.14
CA GLN A 120 -17.21 -15.07 8.10
C GLN A 120 -18.66 -14.87 7.63
N ASN A 121 -18.87 -14.54 6.36
CA ASN A 121 -20.21 -14.37 5.80
C ASN A 121 -21.02 -15.68 5.85
N ARG A 122 -20.37 -16.81 5.55
CA ARG A 122 -20.98 -18.13 5.65
C ARG A 122 -21.34 -18.47 7.10
N PHE A 123 -20.43 -18.24 8.04
CA PHE A 123 -20.68 -18.45 9.46
C PHE A 123 -21.86 -17.62 9.98
N ILE A 124 -21.93 -16.34 9.63
CA ILE A 124 -23.05 -15.46 10.02
C ILE A 124 -24.37 -15.98 9.45
N SER A 125 -24.37 -16.41 8.19
CA SER A 125 -25.54 -17.00 7.55
C SER A 125 -26.00 -18.27 8.26
N ASP A 126 -25.07 -19.19 8.52
CA ASP A 126 -25.37 -20.47 9.19
C ASP A 126 -25.85 -20.23 10.62
N ALA A 127 -25.18 -19.38 11.39
CA ALA A 127 -25.62 -18.99 12.72
C ALA A 127 -27.01 -18.34 12.70
N SER A 128 -27.31 -17.49 11.71
CA SER A 128 -28.65 -16.90 11.56
C SER A 128 -29.72 -17.96 11.31
N HIS A 129 -29.42 -18.96 10.48
CA HIS A 129 -30.32 -20.08 10.24
C HIS A 129 -30.51 -20.96 11.48
N GLU A 130 -29.43 -21.26 12.20
CA GLU A 130 -29.47 -22.04 13.43
C GLU A 130 -30.20 -21.32 14.57
N LEU A 131 -30.13 -19.98 14.64
CA LEU A 131 -30.86 -19.17 15.63
C LEU A 131 -32.33 -18.94 15.27
N LYS A 132 -32.68 -18.97 13.98
CA LYS A 132 -34.07 -18.76 13.53
C LYS A 132 -35.01 -19.86 14.02
N THR A 133 -34.55 -21.10 13.99
CA THR A 133 -35.31 -22.28 14.43
C THR A 133 -35.70 -22.24 15.91
N PRO A 134 -34.77 -22.05 16.87
CA PRO A 134 -35.10 -21.96 18.29
C PRO A 134 -35.97 -20.72 18.59
N LEU A 135 -35.68 -19.58 17.96
CA LEU A 135 -36.50 -18.37 18.11
C LEU A 135 -37.95 -18.59 17.65
N THR A 136 -38.12 -19.30 16.52
CA THR A 136 -39.46 -19.66 16.01
C THR A 136 -40.18 -20.62 16.95
N SER A 137 -39.48 -21.60 17.53
CA SER A 137 -40.06 -22.52 18.53
C SER A 137 -40.56 -21.77 19.78
N ILE A 138 -39.77 -20.82 20.29
CA ILE A 138 -40.16 -19.97 21.42
C ILE A 138 -41.35 -19.08 21.04
N LYS A 139 -41.34 -18.45 19.87
CA LYS A 139 -42.44 -17.62 19.38
C LYS A 139 -43.75 -18.40 19.29
N ILE A 140 -43.73 -19.60 18.72
CA ILE A 140 -44.92 -20.46 18.61
C ILE A 140 -45.45 -20.84 20.00
N ALA A 141 -44.58 -21.16 20.95
CA ALA A 141 -45.01 -21.47 22.31
C ALA A 141 -45.67 -20.28 23.01
N MET A 142 -45.17 -19.06 22.79
CA MET A 142 -45.83 -17.84 23.28
C MET A 142 -47.19 -17.61 22.60
N GLU A 143 -47.29 -17.78 21.28
CA GLU A 143 -48.57 -17.61 20.55
C GLU A 143 -49.63 -18.62 21.02
N VAL A 144 -49.24 -19.88 21.23
CA VAL A 144 -50.15 -20.92 21.76
C VAL A 144 -50.60 -20.57 23.17
N GLY A 145 -49.68 -20.13 24.04
CA GLY A 145 -50.00 -19.73 25.41
C GLY A 145 -50.92 -18.51 25.47
N LEU A 146 -50.72 -17.51 24.61
CA LEU A 146 -51.56 -16.31 24.53
C LEU A 146 -52.95 -16.59 23.94
N ARG A 147 -53.11 -17.66 23.15
CA ARG A 147 -54.41 -18.01 22.55
C ARG A 147 -55.33 -18.76 23.51
N ASP A 148 -54.77 -19.44 24.50
CA ASP A 148 -55.55 -20.17 25.50
C ASP A 148 -56.00 -19.22 26.63
N LYS A 149 -57.31 -18.97 26.71
CA LYS A 149 -57.91 -18.01 27.64
C LYS A 149 -57.97 -18.50 29.09
N ASN A 150 -57.80 -19.80 29.33
CA ASN A 150 -57.86 -20.44 30.66
C ASN A 150 -56.54 -21.17 30.99
N LEU A 151 -55.42 -20.71 30.42
CA LEU A 151 -54.14 -21.37 30.60
C LEU A 151 -53.68 -21.27 32.07
N GLU A 152 -53.64 -22.41 32.78
CA GLU A 152 -53.07 -22.48 34.12
C GLU A 152 -51.55 -22.25 34.11
N ILE A 153 -51.04 -21.67 35.21
CA ILE A 153 -49.62 -21.34 35.39
C ILE A 153 -48.70 -22.57 35.20
N ASP A 154 -49.12 -23.75 35.63
CA ASP A 154 -48.33 -24.98 35.48
C ASP A 154 -48.23 -25.43 34.01
N SER A 155 -49.33 -25.34 33.28
CA SER A 155 -49.38 -25.62 31.83
C SER A 155 -48.54 -24.64 31.03
N ALA A 156 -48.56 -23.35 31.40
CA ALA A 156 -47.70 -22.32 30.82
C ALA A 156 -46.20 -22.64 31.02
N LYS A 157 -45.81 -23.03 32.24
CA LYS A 157 -44.44 -23.45 32.55
C LYS A 157 -44.01 -24.67 31.74
N ARG A 158 -44.90 -25.67 31.56
CA ARG A 158 -44.61 -26.86 30.74
C ARG A 158 -44.43 -26.52 29.25
N LEU A 159 -45.25 -25.63 28.69
CA LEU A 159 -45.14 -25.19 27.29
C LEU A 159 -43.80 -24.49 27.02
N LEU A 160 -43.42 -23.54 27.88
CA LEU A 160 -42.13 -22.85 27.78
C LEU A 160 -40.95 -23.81 27.94
N ARG A 161 -41.04 -24.77 28.87
CA ARG A 161 -40.02 -25.81 29.06
C ARG A 161 -39.87 -26.72 27.84
N LYS A 162 -40.97 -27.09 27.18
CA LYS A 162 -40.91 -27.87 25.92
C LYS A 162 -40.27 -27.05 24.80
N ALA A 163 -40.60 -25.77 24.70
CA ALA A 163 -40.01 -24.89 23.70
C ALA A 163 -38.51 -24.68 23.92
N SER A 164 -38.07 -24.52 25.17
CA SER A 164 -36.66 -24.35 25.53
C SER A 164 -35.83 -25.61 25.26
N VAL A 165 -36.33 -26.79 25.62
CA VAL A 165 -35.65 -28.07 25.33
C VAL A 165 -35.55 -28.31 23.82
N LYS A 166 -36.61 -28.00 23.07
CA LYS A 166 -36.61 -28.12 21.60
C LYS A 166 -35.63 -27.15 20.95
N SER A 167 -35.47 -25.94 21.49
CA SER A 167 -34.45 -24.99 21.01
C SER A 167 -33.02 -25.46 21.27
N THR A 168 -32.75 -26.11 22.40
CA THR A 168 -31.41 -26.59 22.76
C THR A 168 -30.98 -27.78 21.89
N ASN A 169 -31.86 -28.77 21.67
CA ASN A 169 -31.50 -29.96 20.88
C ASN A 169 -31.28 -29.67 19.39
N SER A 170 -31.83 -28.57 18.86
CA SER A 170 -31.57 -28.11 17.49
C SER A 170 -30.13 -27.62 17.27
N SER A 171 -29.43 -27.21 18.34
CA SER A 171 -28.08 -26.63 18.31
C SER A 171 -26.97 -27.67 18.54
N LEU A 172 -27.32 -28.92 18.90
CA LEU A 172 -26.37 -29.94 19.34
C LEU A 172 -25.64 -30.71 18.21
N TYR A 173 -25.69 -30.22 16.98
CA TYR A 173 -24.83 -30.70 15.89
C TYR A 173 -23.81 -29.63 15.49
N PRO A 174 -22.77 -29.37 16.31
CA PRO A 174 -21.69 -28.52 15.87
C PRO A 174 -20.91 -29.28 14.79
N LYS A 175 -21.20 -29.05 13.51
CA LYS A 175 -20.22 -29.28 12.46
C LYS A 175 -19.11 -28.26 12.69
N ALA A 176 -18.11 -28.68 13.47
CA ALA A 176 -16.89 -27.96 13.73
C ALA A 176 -16.14 -27.70 12.42
N TYR A 177 -16.51 -26.61 11.73
CA TYR A 177 -15.70 -25.96 10.70
C TYR A 177 -14.93 -24.83 11.36
N PHE A 178 -14.15 -25.14 12.39
CA PHE A 178 -13.05 -24.27 12.79
C PHE A 178 -11.76 -24.96 12.36
N ARG A 179 -11.57 -25.06 11.04
CA ARG A 179 -10.28 -25.46 10.49
C ARG A 179 -9.40 -24.23 10.60
N LEU A 180 -8.72 -24.11 11.76
CA LEU A 180 -7.70 -23.11 11.99
C LEU A 180 -6.84 -22.98 10.72
N PRO A 181 -6.71 -21.78 10.13
CA PRO A 181 -5.85 -21.60 8.96
C PRO A 181 -4.46 -22.07 9.36
N ASN A 182 -3.93 -23.02 8.58
CA ASN A 182 -2.63 -23.62 8.82
C ASN A 182 -1.54 -22.60 8.46
N ILE A 183 -1.26 -21.68 9.39
CA ILE A 183 -0.27 -20.59 9.25
C ILE A 183 1.17 -21.16 9.09
N LYS A 184 1.39 -22.46 9.31
CA LYS A 184 2.71 -23.08 9.18
C LYS A 184 3.26 -23.21 7.75
N ASN A 185 2.46 -23.06 6.69
CA ASN A 185 2.91 -23.29 5.30
C ASN A 185 3.06 -22.02 4.44
N GLN A 186 3.07 -20.80 5.01
CA GLN A 186 3.27 -19.57 4.23
C GLN A 186 4.55 -18.78 4.59
N ILE A 187 5.43 -19.31 5.46
CA ILE A 187 6.68 -18.62 5.91
C ILE A 187 7.95 -19.47 5.62
N LEU A 188 7.94 -20.39 4.65
CA LEU A 188 9.16 -20.98 4.11
C LEU A 188 9.13 -20.95 2.59
#